data_AF-A0AA39A2J4-F1
#
_entry.id   AF-A0AA39A2J4-F1
#
_cell.length_a   1.000
_cell.length_b   1.000
_cell.length_c   1.000
_cell.angle_alpha   90.00
_cell.angle_beta   90.00
_cell.angle_gamma   90.00
#
_symmetry.space_group_name_H-M   'P 1'
#
loop_
_entity.id
_entity.type
_entity.pdbx_description
1 polymer ?
#
loop_
_entity_poly.entity_id
_entity_poly.type
_entity_poly.pdbx_seq_one_letter_code
_entity_poly.pdbx_strand_id
1 'polypeptide(L)'
;MRTPWADGPEFVTQCPIQPGATYTYRFTIENQEGTLWWHAHSKWLRATVYGALVIYPKLGSSYPFPQPNHEVPILLGKLFFFLSKYDSY
;
A
#
# COMPACT_ATOMS: atom_id res chain seq x y z
N MET A 1 4.98 13.47 9.00
CA MET A 1 5.62 12.20 8.57
C MET A 1 6.84 11.96 9.45
N ARG A 2 6.89 10.85 10.19
CA ARG A 2 8.00 10.56 11.12
C ARG A 2 9.01 9.55 10.58
N THR A 3 8.67 8.81 9.53
CA THR A 3 9.48 7.70 8.97
C THR A 3 9.56 7.77 7.44
N PRO A 4 10.17 8.81 6.85
CA PRO A 4 10.20 9.01 5.39
C PRO A 4 10.92 7.89 4.63
N TRP A 5 11.90 7.22 5.23
CA TRP A 5 12.61 6.08 4.62
C TRP A 5 11.72 4.86 4.35
N ALA A 6 10.54 4.78 4.99
CA ALA A 6 9.57 3.71 4.79
C ALA A 6 8.38 4.14 3.91
N ASP A 7 8.51 5.25 3.20
CA ASP A 7 7.42 5.81 2.39
C ASP A 7 7.23 5.07 1.06
N GLY A 8 8.32 4.62 0.40
CA GLY A 8 8.23 3.78 -0.80
C GLY A 8 8.63 4.38 -2.16
N PRO A 9 8.44 5.69 -2.45
CA PRO A 9 8.72 6.26 -3.76
C PRO A 9 10.17 6.08 -4.25
N GLU A 10 10.32 5.34 -5.34
CA GLU A 10 11.60 5.05 -5.98
C GLU A 10 12.34 6.36 -6.35
N PHE A 11 13.61 6.46 -5.96
CA PHE A 11 14.49 7.62 -6.15
C PHE A 11 14.07 8.92 -5.44
N VAL A 12 13.01 8.90 -4.63
CA VAL A 12 12.64 10.03 -3.77
C VAL A 12 12.97 9.73 -2.32
N THR A 13 12.50 8.61 -1.78
CA THR A 13 12.71 8.23 -0.38
C THR A 13 13.58 6.99 -0.20
N GLN A 14 13.78 6.21 -1.27
CA GLN A 14 14.63 5.03 -1.27
C GLN A 14 15.13 4.63 -2.66
N CYS A 15 16.22 3.87 -2.72
CA CYS A 15 16.59 3.11 -3.91
C CYS A 15 15.66 1.88 -4.07
N PRO A 16 15.44 1.39 -5.29
CA PRO A 16 14.63 0.19 -5.53
C PRO A 16 15.26 -1.06 -4.91
N ILE A 17 14.40 -1.90 -4.33
CA ILE A 17 14.79 -3.21 -3.77
C ILE A 17 15.18 -4.12 -4.94
N GLN A 18 16.44 -4.53 -4.98
CA GLN A 18 16.97 -5.33 -6.08
C GLN A 18 16.42 -6.77 -6.06
N PRO A 19 16.37 -7.46 -7.21
CA PRO A 19 16.02 -8.88 -7.25
C PRO A 19 16.87 -9.70 -6.27
N GLY A 20 16.20 -10.52 -5.43
CA GLY A 20 16.86 -11.33 -4.39
C GLY A 20 17.21 -10.57 -3.10
N ALA A 21 17.04 -9.25 -3.05
CA ALA A 21 17.21 -8.47 -1.83
C ALA A 21 15.91 -8.43 -1.00
N THR A 22 16.00 -8.00 0.26
CA THR A 22 14.86 -7.81 1.16
C THR A 22 14.99 -6.47 1.86
N TYR A 23 13.85 -5.83 2.12
CA TYR A 23 13.76 -4.59 2.87
C TYR A 23 12.57 -4.63 3.83
N THR A 24 12.73 -4.06 5.03
CA THR A 24 11.69 -4.05 6.06
C THR A 24 11.13 -2.64 6.21
N TYR A 25 9.89 -2.44 5.77
CA TYR A 25 9.13 -1.21 6.01
C TYR A 25 8.67 -1.15 7.47
N ARG A 26 9.12 -0.14 8.22
CA ARG A 26 8.73 0.10 9.62
C ARG A 26 8.22 1.53 9.77
N PHE A 27 6.92 1.66 10.02
CA PHE A 27 6.26 2.93 10.27
C PHE A 27 5.20 2.77 11.37
N THR A 28 4.77 3.89 11.93
CA THR A 28 3.69 3.93 12.93
C THR A 28 2.50 4.64 12.33
N ILE A 29 1.32 4.02 12.46
CA ILE A 29 0.06 4.64 12.03
C ILE A 29 -0.40 5.57 13.15
N GLU A 30 -0.44 6.87 12.86
CA GLU A 30 -0.87 7.91 13.79
C GLU A 30 -2.12 8.59 13.24
N ASN A 31 -3.21 8.59 14.01
CA ASN A 31 -4.44 9.32 13.72
C ASN A 31 -5.12 8.97 12.37
N GLN A 32 -4.92 7.73 11.88
CA GLN A 32 -5.63 7.20 10.72
C GLN A 32 -6.49 6.01 11.17
N GLU A 33 -7.71 5.95 10.65
CA GLU A 33 -8.68 4.87 10.85
C GLU A 33 -9.50 4.75 9.57
N GLY A 34 -9.87 3.53 9.18
CA GLY A 34 -10.60 3.26 7.95
C GLY A 34 -9.77 2.53 6.89
N THR A 35 -10.11 2.72 5.62
CA THR A 35 -9.48 2.01 4.49
C THR A 35 -8.45 2.87 3.79
N LEU A 36 -7.20 2.41 3.79
CA LEU A 36 -6.13 2.86 2.92
C LEU A 36 -5.78 1.75 1.93
N TRP A 37 -4.75 1.96 1.14
CA TRP A 37 -4.20 0.97 0.22
C TRP A 37 -2.70 1.16 0.09
N TRP A 38 -2.00 0.09 -0.28
CA TRP A 38 -0.58 0.11 -0.58
C TRP A 38 -0.38 -0.31 -2.04
N HIS A 39 0.71 0.16 -2.65
CA HIS A 39 1.08 -0.25 -4.00
C HIS A 39 2.59 -0.14 -4.21
N ALA A 40 3.11 -0.88 -5.20
CA ALA A 40 4.47 -0.67 -5.66
C ALA A 40 4.63 0.77 -6.17
N HIS A 41 5.67 1.46 -5.71
CA HIS A 41 5.97 2.83 -6.10
C HIS A 41 7.21 2.91 -7.00
N SER A 42 7.36 1.89 -7.87
CA SER A 42 8.37 1.80 -8.91
C SER A 42 7.70 1.57 -10.27
N LYS A 43 8.05 2.41 -11.24
CA LYS A 43 7.53 2.41 -12.62
C LYS A 43 6.01 2.14 -12.68
N TRP A 44 5.58 1.17 -13.48
CA TRP A 44 4.18 0.80 -13.69
C TRP A 44 3.71 -0.36 -12.81
N LEU A 45 4.53 -0.82 -11.86
CA LEU A 45 4.27 -2.03 -11.10
C LEU A 45 2.98 -1.95 -10.25
N ARG A 46 2.51 -0.74 -9.92
CA ARG A 46 1.20 -0.54 -9.25
C ARG A 46 0.01 -1.09 -10.05
N ALA A 47 0.16 -1.42 -11.34
CA ALA A 47 -0.90 -2.04 -12.13
C ALA A 47 -1.22 -3.48 -11.68
N THR A 48 -0.28 -4.16 -11.03
CA THR A 48 -0.44 -5.56 -10.58
C THR A 48 -0.03 -5.77 -9.12
N VAL A 49 0.82 -4.90 -8.56
CA VAL A 49 1.33 -4.98 -7.18
C VAL A 49 0.69 -3.89 -6.33
N TYR A 50 -0.45 -4.23 -5.73
CA TYR A 50 -1.21 -3.35 -4.83
C TYR A 50 -2.15 -4.16 -3.94
N GLY A 51 -2.66 -3.55 -2.88
CA GLY A 51 -3.62 -4.17 -1.98
C GLY A 51 -4.27 -3.19 -1.01
N ALA A 52 -5.34 -3.62 -0.36
CA ALA A 52 -6.00 -2.84 0.69
C ALA A 52 -5.17 -2.84 1.98
N LEU A 53 -5.24 -1.74 2.72
CA LEU A 53 -4.73 -1.60 4.08
C LEU A 53 -5.88 -1.13 4.97
N VAL A 54 -6.48 -2.04 5.72
CA VAL A 54 -7.61 -1.73 6.61
C VAL A 54 -7.08 -1.45 8.01
N ILE A 55 -7.39 -0.27 8.54
CA ILE A 55 -7.01 0.17 9.88
C ILE A 55 -8.28 0.25 10.72
N TYR A 56 -8.46 -0.76 11.57
CA TYR A 56 -9.58 -0.84 12.49
C TYR A 56 -9.51 0.21 13.60
N PRO A 57 -10.66 0.51 14.25
CA PRO A 57 -10.67 1.32 15.45
C PRO A 57 -9.68 0.79 16.49
N LYS A 58 -9.02 1.71 17.19
CA LYS A 58 -8.13 1.36 18.29
C LYS A 58 -8.88 0.53 19.33
N LEU A 59 -8.17 -0.38 20.00
CA LEU A 59 -8.72 -1.14 21.13
C LEU A 59 -9.39 -0.18 22.12
N GLY A 60 -10.67 -0.42 22.42
CA GLY A 60 -11.49 0.42 23.31
C GLY A 60 -12.24 1.57 22.61
N SER A 61 -12.03 1.78 21.31
CA SER A 61 -12.85 2.64 20.46
C SER A 61 -13.85 1.79 19.66
N SER A 62 -14.94 2.41 19.21
CA SER A 62 -15.91 1.79 18.31
C SER A 62 -16.03 2.61 17.04
N TYR A 63 -16.57 1.99 15.99
CA TYR A 63 -17.05 2.74 14.83
C TYR A 63 -18.07 3.80 15.27
N PRO A 64 -18.16 4.94 14.56
CA PRO A 64 -19.21 5.94 14.78
C PRO A 64 -20.59 5.49 14.25
N PHE A 65 -20.70 4.22 13.84
CA PHE A 65 -21.88 3.55 13.31
C PHE A 65 -21.97 2.13 13.88
N PRO A 66 -23.13 1.44 13.80
CA PRO A 66 -23.27 0.07 14.26
C PRO A 66 -22.26 -0.86 13.59
N GLN A 67 -21.64 -1.74 14.37
CA GLN A 67 -20.62 -2.65 13.86
C GLN A 67 -21.18 -3.52 12.72
N PRO A 68 -20.52 -3.52 11.54
CA PRO A 68 -20.97 -4.34 10.42
C PRO A 68 -20.79 -5.83 10.73
N ASN A 69 -21.70 -6.67 10.24
CA ASN A 69 -21.59 -8.12 10.35
C ASN A 69 -20.39 -8.67 9.56
N HIS A 70 -20.09 -8.05 8.41
CA HIS A 70 -19.02 -8.43 7.51
C HIS A 70 -18.44 -7.20 6.81
N GLU A 71 -17.13 -7.24 6.56
CA GLU A 71 -16.41 -6.21 5.82
C GLU A 71 -15.61 -6.90 4.71
N VAL A 72 -15.68 -6.38 3.48
CA VAL A 72 -15.01 -6.96 2.31
C VAL A 72 -14.32 -5.84 1.51
N PRO A 73 -13.00 -5.92 1.26
CA PRO A 73 -12.33 -4.95 0.42
C PRO A 73 -12.70 -5.17 -1.06
N ILE A 74 -13.18 -4.10 -1.72
CA ILE A 74 -13.43 -4.08 -3.17
C ILE A 74 -12.35 -3.20 -3.81
N LEU A 75 -11.35 -3.83 -4.42
CA LEU A 75 -10.27 -3.13 -5.13
C LEU A 75 -10.60 -3.05 -6.62
N LEU A 76 -10.72 -1.82 -7.13
CA LEU A 76 -10.93 -1.58 -8.56
C LEU A 76 -9.58 -1.38 -9.26
N GLY A 77 -9.28 -2.27 -10.19
CA GLY A 77 -8.04 -2.25 -10.96
C GLY A 77 -8.29 -2.26 -12.47
N LYS A 78 -7.24 -2.01 -13.25
CA LYS A 78 -7.26 -2.14 -14.70
C LYS A 78 -6.28 -3.21 -15.14
N LEU A 79 -6.77 -4.14 -15.96
CA LEU A 79 -5.94 -5.12 -16.64
C LEU A 79 -5.56 -4.60 -18.03
N PHE A 80 -4.29 -4.68 -18.38
CA PHE A 80 -3.77 -4.37 -19.71
C PHE A 80 -3.24 -5.65 -20.35
N PHE A 81 -3.59 -5.87 -21.63
CA PHE A 81 -3.16 -7.06 -22.38
C PHE A 81 -1.79 -6.89 -23.05
N PHE A 82 -1.26 -5.68 -23.11
CA PHE A 82 0.12 -5.45 -23.51
C PHE A 82 1.01 -5.57 -22.28
N LEU A 83 2.12 -6.31 -22.41
CA LEU A 83 3.14 -6.38 -21.37
C LEU A 83 3.55 -4.94 -21.00
N SER A 84 3.78 -4.65 -19.71
CA SER A 84 4.50 -3.44 -19.27
C SER A 84 6.00 -3.53 -19.65
N LYS A 85 6.29 -4.01 -20.87
CA LYS A 85 7.62 -4.34 -21.37
C LYS A 85 8.49 -3.12 -21.65
N TYR A 86 8.00 -1.91 -21.41
CA TYR A 86 8.82 -0.70 -21.47
C TYR A 86 9.75 -0.52 -20.27
N ASP A 87 9.71 -1.43 -19.29
CA ASP A 87 10.51 -1.35 -18.06
C ASP A 87 11.95 -1.90 -18.17
N SER A 88 12.41 -2.33 -19.36
CA SER A 88 13.75 -2.93 -19.58
C SER A 88 14.80 -2.03 -20.26
N TYR A 89 14.55 -0.72 -20.36
CA TYR A 89 15.60 0.26 -20.67
C TYR A 89 15.85 1.18 -19.48
#